data_AF-A0AAW1MJD0-F1
#
_entry.id   AF-A0AAW1MJD0-F1
#
_cell.length_a   1.000
_cell.length_b   1.000
_cell.length_c   1.000
_cell.angle_alpha   90.00
_cell.angle_beta   90.00
_cell.angle_gamma   90.00
#
_symmetry.space_group_name_H-M   'P 1'
#
loop_
_entity.id
_entity.type
_entity.pdbx_description
1 polymer ?
#
loop_
_entity_poly.entity_id
_entity_poly.type
_entity_poly.pdbx_seq_one_letter_code
_entity_poly.pdbx_strand_id
1 'polypeptide(L)'
;MINAVHCSHQGINFSVNKAKQACLWPGISKEIREAIECSNICLRFMKANNKQPITQHPIPDLHWQNIVIDFAYINKTDYSVMDDYYSKFVVLHSLRKNDARSVINVLHHGIPDEVMSDIDPPFDST
;
A
#
# COMPACT_ATOMS: atom_id res chain seq x y z
N MET A 1 0.06 -21.44 -33.17
CA MET A 1 -0.16 -20.08 -33.73
C MET A 1 -0.25 -19.00 -32.64
N ILE A 2 -1.16 -19.10 -31.67
CA ILE A 2 -1.32 -18.10 -30.58
C ILE A 2 0.02 -17.76 -29.90
N ASN A 3 0.81 -18.78 -29.54
CA ASN A 3 2.15 -18.59 -28.96
C ASN A 3 3.10 -17.75 -29.84
N ALA A 4 2.99 -17.87 -31.17
CA ALA A 4 3.82 -17.12 -32.11
C ALA A 4 3.41 -15.64 -32.24
N VAL A 5 2.13 -15.33 -31.99
CA VAL A 5 1.65 -13.95 -31.96
C VAL A 5 1.91 -13.30 -30.59
N HIS A 6 1.92 -14.12 -29.54
CA HIS A 6 2.18 -13.73 -28.16
C HIS A 6 3.68 -13.60 -27.79
N CYS A 7 4.60 -14.18 -28.57
CA CYS A 7 6.02 -14.24 -28.20
C CYS A 7 6.68 -12.86 -27.97
N SER A 8 6.17 -11.81 -28.62
CA SER A 8 6.62 -10.43 -28.45
C SER A 8 5.93 -9.69 -27.29
N HIS A 9 5.08 -10.39 -26.50
CA HIS A 9 4.32 -9.87 -25.36
C HIS A 9 3.59 -8.54 -25.63
N GLN A 10 3.12 -8.38 -26.86
CA GLN A 10 2.41 -7.18 -27.29
C GLN A 10 0.99 -7.18 -26.72
N GLY A 11 0.43 -5.98 -26.59
CA GLY A 11 -0.92 -5.81 -26.07
C GLY A 11 -1.97 -6.60 -26.87
N ILE A 12 -3.08 -6.91 -26.20
CA ILE A 12 -4.20 -7.70 -26.72
C ILE A 12 -4.62 -7.27 -28.13
N ASN A 13 -4.87 -5.97 -28.33
CA ASN A 13 -5.38 -5.47 -29.61
C ASN A 13 -4.36 -5.65 -30.74
N PHE A 14 -3.06 -5.47 -30.46
CA PHE A 14 -2.02 -5.70 -31.45
C PHE A 14 -1.94 -7.17 -31.84
N SER A 15 -1.91 -8.07 -30.84
CA SER A 15 -1.84 -9.51 -31.06
C SER A 15 -3.07 -10.03 -31.80
N VAL A 16 -4.27 -9.55 -31.49
CA VAL A 16 -5.50 -9.91 -32.22
C VAL A 16 -5.44 -9.43 -33.68
N ASN A 17 -5.01 -8.19 -33.93
CA ASN A 17 -4.92 -7.65 -35.28
C ASN A 17 -3.88 -8.40 -36.13
N LYS A 18 -2.72 -8.72 -35.55
CA LYS A 18 -1.67 -9.49 -36.21
C LYS A 18 -2.14 -10.90 -36.56
N ALA A 19 -2.88 -11.56 -35.67
CA ALA A 19 -3.42 -12.89 -35.94
C ALA A 19 -4.47 -12.88 -37.07
N LYS A 20 -5.37 -11.88 -37.08
CA LYS A 20 -6.40 -11.70 -38.11
C LYS A 20 -5.83 -11.46 -39.52
N GLN A 21 -4.62 -10.93 -39.63
CA GLN A 21 -3.94 -10.76 -40.92
C GLN A 21 -3.41 -12.08 -41.49
N ALA A 22 -3.13 -13.07 -40.63
CA ALA A 22 -2.53 -14.34 -41.05
C ALA A 22 -3.56 -15.47 -41.22
N CYS A 23 -4.69 -15.42 -40.50
CA CYS A 23 -5.65 -16.51 -40.44
C CYS A 23 -7.01 -16.04 -39.90
N LEU A 24 -8.06 -16.82 -40.18
CA LEU A 24 -9.42 -16.52 -39.75
C LEU A 24 -10.13 -17.80 -39.29
N TRP A 25 -10.52 -17.85 -38.01
CA TRP A 25 -11.45 -18.87 -37.49
C TRP A 25 -12.35 -18.29 -36.40
N PRO A 26 -13.53 -18.91 -36.15
CA PRO A 26 -14.43 -18.48 -35.09
C PRO A 26 -13.74 -18.57 -33.72
N GLY A 27 -13.69 -17.46 -32.98
CA GLY A 27 -13.14 -17.46 -31.61
C GLY A 27 -11.66 -17.06 -31.49
N ILE A 28 -10.91 -16.85 -32.58
CA ILE A 28 -9.48 -16.49 -32.55
C ILE A 28 -9.16 -15.30 -31.62
N SER A 29 -10.04 -14.29 -31.59
CA SER A 29 -9.84 -13.11 -30.73
C SER A 29 -10.05 -13.41 -29.24
N LYS A 30 -10.88 -14.40 -28.91
CA LYS A 30 -11.12 -14.83 -27.54
C LYS A 30 -9.92 -15.63 -27.03
N GLU A 31 -9.46 -16.61 -27.82
CA GLU A 31 -8.32 -17.46 -27.45
C GLU A 31 -7.02 -16.65 -27.24
N ILE A 32 -6.78 -15.62 -28.06
CA ILE A 32 -5.61 -14.72 -27.90
C ILE A 32 -5.72 -13.89 -26.63
N ARG A 33 -6.92 -13.38 -26.29
CA ARG A 33 -7.13 -12.64 -25.04
C ARG A 33 -6.83 -13.51 -23.83
N GLU A 34 -7.42 -14.71 -23.79
CA GLU A 34 -7.22 -15.66 -22.71
C GLU A 34 -5.74 -16.05 -22.56
N ALA A 35 -5.01 -16.26 -23.67
CA ALA A 35 -3.59 -16.54 -23.61
C ALA A 35 -2.73 -15.39 -23.06
N ILE A 36 -3.10 -14.14 -23.36
CA ILE A 36 -2.39 -12.95 -22.84
C ILE A 36 -2.75 -12.70 -21.37
N GLU A 37 -4.01 -12.83 -21.01
CA GLU A 37 -4.52 -12.62 -19.65
C GLU A 37 -4.03 -13.70 -18.67
N CYS A 38 -3.83 -14.93 -19.13
CA CYS A 38 -3.25 -16.02 -18.32
C CYS A 38 -1.70 -16.06 -18.33
N SER A 39 -1.04 -15.14 -19.03
CA SER A 39 0.43 -15.13 -19.15
C SER A 39 1.07 -14.46 -17.94
N ASN A 40 1.85 -15.22 -17.16
CA ASN A 40 2.57 -14.73 -15.97
C ASN A 40 3.43 -13.49 -16.26
N ILE A 41 4.11 -13.45 -17.42
CA ILE A 41 4.94 -12.32 -17.82
C ILE A 41 4.05 -11.10 -18.08
N CYS A 42 2.95 -11.27 -18.80
CA CYS A 42 2.07 -10.16 -19.13
C CYS A 42 1.35 -9.63 -17.90
N LEU A 43 0.87 -10.51 -17.01
CA LEU A 43 0.25 -10.12 -15.73
C LEU A 43 1.22 -9.32 -14.85
N ARG A 44 2.49 -9.73 -14.79
CA ARG A 44 3.51 -9.04 -13.98
C ARG A 44 3.81 -7.61 -14.45
N PHE A 45 3.75 -7.36 -15.76
CA PHE A 45 4.08 -6.05 -16.35
C PHE A 45 2.86 -5.28 -16.85
N MET A 46 1.65 -5.80 -16.64
CA MET A 46 0.42 -5.09 -16.98
C MET A 46 0.28 -3.85 -16.10
N LYS A 47 -0.35 -2.81 -16.66
CA LYS A 47 -0.69 -1.61 -15.89
C LYS A 47 -1.53 -2.03 -14.67
N ALA A 48 -1.12 -1.60 -13.49
CA ALA A 48 -1.88 -1.81 -12.27
C ALA A 48 -3.26 -1.15 -12.36
N ASN A 49 -4.20 -1.68 -11.59
CA ASN A 49 -5.50 -1.04 -11.39
C ASN A 49 -5.33 0.38 -10.83
N ASN A 50 -6.34 1.21 -11.04
CA ASN A 50 -6.38 2.53 -10.41
C ASN A 50 -6.29 2.37 -8.89
N LYS A 51 -5.51 3.23 -8.25
CA LYS A 51 -5.46 3.31 -6.78
C LYS A 51 -6.87 3.55 -6.25
N GLN A 52 -7.23 2.85 -5.17
CA GLN A 52 -8.50 3.12 -4.50
C GLN A 52 -8.53 4.57 -3.97
N PRO A 53 -9.70 5.21 -3.93
CA PRO A 53 -9.85 6.52 -3.30
C PRO A 53 -9.41 6.50 -1.84
N ILE A 54 -8.80 7.59 -1.37
CA ILE A 54 -8.46 7.77 0.04
C ILE A 54 -9.77 7.81 0.83
N THR A 55 -9.90 6.94 1.83
CA THR A 55 -11.04 6.94 2.75
C THR A 55 -10.65 7.65 4.03
N GLN A 56 -11.48 8.57 4.52
CA GLN A 56 -11.25 9.25 5.79
C GLN A 56 -11.78 8.41 6.95
N HIS A 57 -11.06 8.41 8.06
CA HIS A 57 -11.54 7.81 9.30
C HIS A 57 -12.57 8.73 9.98
N PRO A 58 -13.53 8.18 10.75
CA PRO A 58 -14.41 9.00 11.57
C PRO A 58 -13.59 9.80 12.59
N ILE A 59 -14.03 11.02 12.88
CA ILE A 59 -13.44 11.83 13.93
C ILE A 59 -13.93 11.28 15.28
N PRO A 60 -13.06 11.00 16.26
CA PRO A 60 -13.44 10.54 17.59
C PRO A 60 -14.21 11.61 18.36
N ASP A 61 -14.81 11.24 19.48
CA ASP A 61 -15.63 12.15 20.30
C ASP A 61 -14.81 12.86 21.39
N LEU A 62 -13.65 12.30 21.76
CA LEU A 62 -12.83 12.76 22.87
C LEU A 62 -11.36 12.97 22.45
N HIS A 63 -10.70 13.89 23.13
CA HIS A 63 -9.25 14.06 23.04
C HIS A 63 -8.54 12.79 23.50
N TRP A 64 -7.46 12.44 22.81
CA TRP A 64 -6.62 11.28 23.09
C TRP A 64 -7.30 9.93 22.91
N GLN A 65 -8.53 9.88 22.37
CA GLN A 65 -9.25 8.63 22.14
C GLN A 65 -8.61 7.80 21.02
N ASN A 66 -8.30 8.45 19.90
CA ASN A 66 -7.57 7.86 18.79
C ASN A 66 -6.28 8.65 18.60
N ILE A 67 -5.15 7.97 18.64
CA ILE A 67 -3.85 8.60 18.42
C ILE A 67 -3.13 7.93 17.25
N VAL A 68 -2.38 8.73 16.50
CA VAL A 68 -1.41 8.23 15.54
C VAL A 68 -0.03 8.43 16.15
N ILE A 69 0.81 7.40 16.11
CA ILE A 69 2.17 7.44 16.62
C ILE A 69 3.16 7.02 15.52
N ASP A 70 4.27 7.76 15.43
CA ASP A 70 5.33 7.56 14.45
C ASP A 70 6.69 7.99 15.04
N PHE A 71 7.77 7.74 14.31
CA PHE A 71 9.11 8.19 14.65
C PHE A 71 9.60 9.32 13.74
N ALA A 72 10.36 10.24 14.33
CA ALA A 72 11.07 11.26 13.58
C ALA A 72 12.52 11.36 14.05
N TYR A 73 13.44 11.57 13.10
CA TYR A 73 14.85 11.79 13.41
C TYR A 73 15.23 13.23 13.09
N ILE A 74 15.54 14.01 14.13
CA ILE A 74 15.81 15.45 14.03
C ILE A 74 17.07 15.78 14.83
N ASN A 75 18.02 16.49 14.22
CA ASN A 75 19.25 16.96 14.90
C ASN A 75 19.98 15.86 15.69
N LYS A 76 20.13 14.67 15.09
CA LYS A 76 20.79 13.51 15.71
C LYS A 76 20.07 12.93 16.93
N THR A 77 18.78 13.18 17.05
CA THR A 77 17.94 12.68 18.13
C THR A 77 16.70 12.01 17.54
N ASP A 78 16.39 10.82 18.03
CA ASP A 78 15.15 10.13 17.72
C ASP A 78 14.01 10.72 18.56
N TYR A 79 12.84 10.85 17.95
CA TYR A 79 11.62 11.31 18.59
C TYR A 79 10.48 10.35 18.32
N SER A 80 9.63 10.15 19.32
CA SER A 80 8.27 9.68 19.10
C SER A 80 7.39 10.90 18.83
N VAL A 81 6.66 10.84 17.73
CA VAL A 81 5.65 11.81 17.31
C VAL A 81 4.29 11.21 17.60
N MET A 82 3.45 11.91 18.35
CA MET A 82 2.06 11.54 18.58
C MET A 82 1.14 12.63 18.08
N ASP A 83 0.14 12.28 17.30
CA ASP A 83 -0.94 13.16 16.85
C ASP A 83 -2.27 12.70 17.48
N ASP A 84 -2.92 13.60 18.22
CA ASP A 84 -4.29 13.37 18.70
C ASP A 84 -5.27 13.57 17.54
N TYR A 85 -6.00 12.51 17.18
CA TYR A 85 -6.87 12.57 16.02
C TYR A 85 -8.06 13.53 16.20
N TYR A 86 -8.49 13.80 17.44
CA TYR A 86 -9.57 14.76 17.72
C TYR A 86 -9.13 16.21 17.52
N SER A 87 -8.15 16.66 18.31
CA SER A 87 -7.72 18.07 18.34
C SER A 87 -6.64 18.42 17.34
N LYS A 88 -6.03 17.43 16.68
CA LYS A 88 -4.84 17.59 15.83
C LYS A 88 -3.64 18.15 16.61
N PHE A 89 -3.61 17.89 17.91
CA PHE A 89 -2.51 18.32 18.77
C PHE A 89 -1.35 17.33 18.66
N VAL A 90 -0.19 17.84 18.26
CA VAL A 90 1.01 17.04 18.03
C VAL A 90 1.96 17.16 19.21
N VAL A 91 2.44 16.03 19.71
CA VAL A 91 3.43 15.93 20.79
C VAL A 91 4.68 15.23 20.29
N LEU A 92 5.83 15.78 20.68
CA LEU A 92 7.15 15.22 20.39
C LEU A 92 7.85 14.82 21.68
N HIS A 93 8.28 13.56 21.77
CA HIS A 93 9.12 13.08 22.86
C HIS A 93 10.45 12.61 22.34
N SER A 94 11.55 13.14 22.89
CA SER A 94 12.87 12.61 22.57
C SER A 94 13.03 11.21 23.16
N LEU A 95 13.56 10.30 22.35
CA LEU A 95 13.85 8.93 22.71
C LEU A 95 15.35 8.76 22.86
N ARG A 96 15.76 8.07 23.93
CA ARG A 96 17.16 7.64 24.09
C ARG A 96 17.47 6.39 23.27
N LYS A 97 16.45 5.59 23.01
CA LYS A 97 16.48 4.35 22.24
C LYS A 97 15.16 4.19 21.51
N ASN A 98 15.23 3.65 20.30
CA ASN A 98 14.06 3.29 19.53
C ASN A 98 13.64 1.84 19.86
N ASP A 99 13.08 1.65 21.06
CA ASP A 99 12.57 0.35 21.55
C ASP A 99 11.16 0.49 22.13
N ALA A 100 10.40 -0.61 22.15
CA ALA A 100 9.00 -0.63 22.59
C ALA A 100 8.83 -0.07 24.02
N ARG A 101 9.78 -0.34 24.92
CA ARG A 101 9.74 0.17 26.28
C ARG A 101 9.84 1.69 26.34
N SER A 102 10.72 2.28 25.53
CA SER A 102 10.88 3.73 25.44
C SER A 102 9.63 4.39 24.87
N VAL A 103 8.99 3.77 23.88
CA VAL A 103 7.69 4.19 23.32
C VAL A 103 6.58 4.13 24.37
N ILE A 104 6.44 3.03 25.09
CA ILE A 104 5.40 2.87 26.12
C ILE A 104 5.51 3.97 27.19
N ASN A 105 6.72 4.34 27.60
CA ASN A 105 6.94 5.36 28.62
C ASN A 105 6.47 6.76 28.19
N VAL A 106 6.37 7.05 26.88
CA VAL A 106 5.94 8.36 26.38
C VAL A 106 4.41 8.45 26.18
N LEU A 107 3.70 7.32 26.21
CA LEU A 107 2.23 7.23 26.11
C LEU A 107 1.53 7.60 27.44
N HIS A 108 1.62 8.86 27.88
CA HIS A 108 1.03 9.30 29.17
C HIS A 108 0.08 10.52 29.09
N HIS A 109 -0.22 11.04 27.90
CA HIS A 109 -1.11 12.20 27.73
C HIS A 109 -2.60 11.88 27.95
N GLY A 110 -2.96 10.61 27.80
CA GLY A 110 -4.30 10.06 27.97
C GLY A 110 -4.25 8.54 27.90
N ILE A 111 -5.41 7.90 27.99
CA ILE A 111 -5.57 6.46 27.74
C ILE A 111 -6.31 6.34 26.41
N PRO A 112 -5.60 6.06 25.29
CA PRO A 112 -6.26 5.89 24.00
C PRO A 112 -7.06 4.60 23.96
N ASP A 113 -8.20 4.67 23.26
CA ASP A 113 -8.96 3.49 22.85
C ASP A 113 -8.28 2.82 21.65
N GLU A 114 -7.69 3.62 20.76
CA GLU A 114 -7.00 3.16 19.55
C GLU A 114 -5.67 3.89 19.34
N VAL A 115 -4.63 3.10 19.07
CA VAL A 115 -3.30 3.59 18.68
C VAL A 115 -3.01 3.08 17.27
N MET A 116 -2.80 4.00 16.33
CA MET A 116 -2.42 3.69 14.96
C MET A 116 -0.93 3.98 14.76
N SER A 117 -0.18 2.99 14.27
CA SER A 117 1.23 3.10 13.91
C SER A 117 1.50 2.40 12.59
N ASP A 118 2.73 2.49 12.11
CA ASP A 118 3.24 1.57 11.11
C ASP A 118 3.71 0.25 11.75
N ILE A 119 4.36 -0.60 10.95
CA ILE A 119 4.88 -1.91 11.36
C ILE A 119 6.37 -1.79 11.71
N ASP A 120 6.79 -0.65 12.26
CA ASP A 120 8.16 -0.51 12.72
C ASP A 120 8.45 -1.46 13.90
N PRO A 121 9.70 -1.93 14.07
CA PRO A 121 10.05 -2.94 15.06
C PRO A 121 9.58 -2.66 16.51
N PRO A 122 9.56 -1.41 17.01
CA PRO A 122 9.02 -1.10 18.33
C PRO A 122 7.50 -1.30 18.46
N PHE A 123 6.75 -1.28 17.36
CA PHE A 123 5.30 -1.46 17.34
C PHE A 123 4.89 -2.91 17.03
N ASP A 124 5.74 -3.69 16.33
CA ASP A 124 5.52 -5.11 16.01
C ASP A 124 6.38 -6.06 16.89
N SER A 125 6.76 -5.61 18.09
CA SER A 125 7.57 -6.42 19.03
C SER A 125 6.73 -7.49 19.72
N THR A 126 7.27 -8.71 19.85
CA THR A 126 6.61 -9.88 20.49
C THR A 126 7.01 -10.06 21.95
#